data_AF-A0A973CFR5-F1
#
_entry.id   AF-A0A973CFR5-F1
#
_cell.length_a   1.000
_cell.length_b   1.000
_cell.length_c   1.000
_cell.angle_alpha   90.00
_cell.angle_beta   90.00
_cell.angle_gamma   90.00
#
_symmetry.space_group_name_H-M   'P 1'
#
loop_
_entity.id
_entity.type
_entity.pdbx_description
1 polymer ?
#
loop_
_entity_poly.entity_id
_entity_poly.type
_entity_poly.pdbx_seq_one_letter_code
_entity_poly.pdbx_strand_id
1 'polypeptide(L)'
;MELHFSPGQNVLVVRNKLKLITHRFEAMGGPPAKGRDPIMPEQPTTAGRYLIDSTEAYRTPTWALSAIKWGTKLWDKPAKSDVWYRLNDRDVETWGSILKDKGIDRKSIIELNEALYGKDVTPKVPDTWIFNDFGPIAIRYFKDINKNGVLDGREALSGEMLHTTPDNEAQHKRGLPVRLHPSHGCVHLKPADRDTLFAMGAFRRGSPFVVHKYTDKFTGTIL
;
A
#
# COMPACT_ATOMS: atom_id res chain seq x y z
N MET A 1 -19.39 -6.77 9.25
CA MET A 1 -19.04 -5.77 8.24
C MET A 1 -18.12 -6.45 7.26
N GLU A 2 -18.28 -6.20 5.96
CA GLU A 2 -17.48 -6.85 4.91
C GLU A 2 -17.02 -5.80 3.90
N LEU A 3 -15.79 -5.94 3.42
CA LEU A 3 -15.28 -5.17 2.30
C LEU A 3 -15.49 -5.94 1.00
N HIS A 4 -16.00 -5.25 -0.01
CA HIS A 4 -16.20 -5.82 -1.35
C HIS A 4 -15.55 -4.93 -2.39
N PHE A 5 -14.61 -5.50 -3.14
CA PHE A 5 -13.91 -4.81 -4.21
C PHE A 5 -14.33 -5.37 -5.58
N SER A 6 -14.79 -4.50 -6.46
CA SER A 6 -15.15 -4.79 -7.85
C SER A 6 -14.11 -4.16 -8.78
N PRO A 7 -13.05 -4.90 -9.16
CA PRO A 7 -11.91 -4.33 -9.87
C PRO A 7 -12.27 -3.83 -11.27
N GLY A 8 -13.24 -4.46 -11.96
CA GLY A 8 -13.71 -4.01 -13.28
C GLY A 8 -14.39 -2.64 -13.28
N GLN A 9 -14.70 -2.08 -12.11
CA GLN A 9 -15.36 -0.77 -11.96
C GLN A 9 -14.59 0.17 -11.02
N ASN A 10 -13.44 -0.24 -10.50
CA ASN A 10 -12.65 0.53 -9.53
C ASN A 10 -13.44 0.98 -8.29
N VAL A 11 -14.29 0.09 -7.77
CA VAL A 11 -15.20 0.38 -6.65
C VAL A 11 -14.92 -0.56 -5.49
N LEU A 12 -14.69 0.02 -4.30
CA LEU A 12 -14.68 -0.67 -3.03
C LEU A 12 -15.91 -0.24 -2.22
N VAL A 13 -16.64 -1.18 -1.64
CA VAL A 13 -17.78 -0.88 -0.78
C VAL A 13 -17.69 -1.58 0.56
N VAL A 14 -18.29 -0.94 1.56
CA VAL A 14 -18.46 -1.50 2.91
C VAL A 14 -19.90 -1.96 3.07
N ARG A 15 -20.08 -3.25 3.36
CA ARG A 15 -21.38 -3.84 3.70
C ARG A 15 -21.52 -4.07 5.20
N ASN A 16 -22.67 -3.71 5.75
CA ASN A 16 -23.01 -4.02 7.15
C ASN A 16 -23.47 -5.48 7.32
N LYS A 17 -23.88 -5.87 8.54
CA LYS A 17 -24.35 -7.24 8.82
C LYS A 17 -25.63 -7.62 8.06
N LEU A 18 -26.44 -6.63 7.66
CA LEU A 18 -27.65 -6.80 6.86
C LEU A 18 -27.34 -6.81 5.35
N LYS A 19 -26.05 -6.85 4.96
CA LYS A 19 -25.56 -6.80 3.57
C LYS A 19 -25.88 -5.49 2.83
N LEU A 20 -26.33 -4.45 3.54
CA LEU A 20 -26.57 -3.14 2.96
C LEU A 20 -25.24 -2.42 2.74
N ILE A 21 -25.13 -1.74 1.60
CA ILE A 21 -23.98 -0.89 1.29
C ILE A 21 -24.12 0.40 2.10
N THR A 22 -23.13 0.65 2.94
CA THR A 22 -23.11 1.84 3.80
C THR A 22 -22.14 2.90 3.26
N HIS A 23 -21.07 2.47 2.59
CA HIS A 23 -20.04 3.37 2.06
C HIS A 23 -19.55 2.84 0.72
N ARG A 24 -19.14 3.77 -0.14
CA ARG A 24 -18.55 3.50 -1.45
C ARG A 24 -17.31 4.37 -1.61
N PHE A 25 -16.22 3.75 -2.01
CA PHE A 25 -14.92 4.35 -2.22
C PHE A 25 -14.41 4.02 -3.63
N GLU A 26 -13.56 4.89 -4.16
CA GLU A 26 -12.77 4.57 -5.33
C GLU A 26 -11.56 3.74 -4.88
N ALA A 27 -11.27 2.66 -5.60
CA ALA A 27 -10.10 1.83 -5.36
C ALA A 27 -9.63 1.26 -6.68
N MET A 28 -8.32 1.07 -6.85
CA MET A 28 -7.78 0.59 -8.14
C MET A 28 -6.97 -0.68 -7.95
N GLY A 29 -7.35 -1.72 -8.68
CA GLY A 29 -6.67 -2.99 -8.67
C GLY A 29 -5.60 -3.08 -9.74
N GLY A 30 -5.12 -4.29 -9.99
CA GLY A 30 -4.39 -4.59 -11.21
C GLY A 30 -5.26 -4.46 -12.48
N PRO A 31 -4.66 -4.56 -13.67
CA PRO A 31 -5.40 -4.55 -14.93
C PRO A 31 -6.17 -5.87 -15.18
N PRO A 32 -7.23 -5.88 -16.00
CA PRO A 32 -7.98 -7.11 -16.32
C PRO A 32 -7.15 -8.15 -17.12
N ALA A 33 -6.03 -7.73 -17.70
CA ALA A 33 -5.11 -8.57 -18.45
C ALA A 33 -3.67 -8.32 -18.00
N LYS A 34 -2.82 -9.34 -18.11
CA LYS A 34 -1.40 -9.25 -17.75
C LYS A 34 -0.71 -8.13 -18.53
N GLY A 35 0.02 -7.29 -17.81
CA GLY A 35 0.79 -6.19 -18.38
C GLY A 35 2.19 -6.61 -18.85
N ARG A 36 3.09 -5.64 -19.00
CA ARG A 36 4.41 -5.80 -19.64
C ARG A 36 5.56 -5.22 -18.81
N ASP A 37 5.31 -4.83 -17.56
CA ASP A 37 6.38 -4.37 -16.68
C ASP A 37 7.51 -5.43 -16.60
N PRO A 38 8.78 -5.02 -16.80
CA PRO A 38 9.91 -5.94 -16.93
C PRO A 38 10.42 -6.50 -15.59
N ILE A 39 10.10 -5.84 -14.46
CA ILE A 39 10.50 -6.28 -13.11
C ILE A 39 9.46 -7.28 -12.59
N MET A 40 8.20 -6.88 -12.62
CA MET A 40 7.07 -7.72 -12.25
C MET A 40 5.93 -7.36 -13.18
N PRO A 41 5.49 -8.23 -14.10
CA PRO A 41 4.37 -7.91 -14.97
C PRO A 41 3.10 -7.71 -14.16
N GLU A 42 2.33 -6.67 -14.47
CA GLU A 42 1.05 -6.41 -13.82
C GLU A 42 0.13 -7.63 -13.97
N GLN A 43 -0.55 -8.02 -12.89
CA GLN A 43 -1.52 -9.12 -12.89
C GLN A 43 -2.91 -8.61 -12.54
N PRO A 44 -3.98 -9.27 -13.02
CA PRO A 44 -5.32 -9.02 -12.50
C PRO A 44 -5.40 -9.32 -11.00
N THR A 45 -5.94 -8.38 -10.23
CA THR A 45 -6.33 -8.60 -8.82
C THR A 45 -7.09 -9.92 -8.67
N THR A 46 -6.62 -10.79 -7.80
CA THR A 46 -7.13 -12.15 -7.68
C THR A 46 -8.51 -12.19 -7.01
N ALA A 47 -9.53 -12.58 -7.78
CA ALA A 47 -10.89 -12.75 -7.26
C ALA A 47 -10.95 -13.84 -6.17
N GLY A 48 -11.71 -13.60 -5.11
CA GLY A 48 -11.81 -14.52 -3.99
C GLY A 48 -12.47 -13.92 -2.75
N ARG A 49 -12.59 -14.76 -1.72
CA ARG A 49 -12.98 -14.35 -0.37
C ARG A 49 -11.79 -14.59 0.56
N TYR A 50 -11.44 -13.54 1.29
CA TYR A 50 -10.27 -13.44 2.13
C TYR A 50 -10.66 -12.89 3.50
N LEU A 51 -9.73 -13.01 4.45
CA LEU A 51 -9.80 -12.36 5.75
C LEU A 51 -8.59 -11.44 5.91
N ILE A 52 -8.81 -10.25 6.46
CA ILE A 52 -7.74 -9.36 6.89
C ILE A 52 -6.96 -10.03 8.02
N ASP A 53 -5.63 -10.06 7.93
CA ASP A 53 -4.78 -10.62 8.96
C ASP A 53 -4.10 -9.54 9.80
N SER A 54 -3.39 -8.64 9.13
CA SER A 54 -2.49 -7.69 9.78
C SER A 54 -2.33 -6.41 8.95
N THR A 55 -1.91 -5.34 9.63
CA THR A 55 -1.68 -4.02 9.04
C THR A 55 -0.36 -3.48 9.56
N GLU A 56 0.61 -3.27 8.67
CA GLU A 56 1.93 -2.77 9.04
C GLU A 56 2.60 -2.05 7.87
N ALA A 57 3.66 -1.29 8.15
CA ALA A 57 4.58 -0.84 7.11
C ALA A 57 5.30 -2.06 6.51
N TYR A 58 5.03 -2.33 5.24
CA TYR A 58 5.58 -3.47 4.52
C TYR A 58 6.96 -3.17 3.93
N ARG A 59 7.78 -4.20 3.77
CA ARG A 59 9.03 -4.14 3.01
C ARG A 59 9.21 -5.40 2.19
N THR A 60 9.86 -5.27 1.05
CA THR A 60 10.21 -6.38 0.17
C THR A 60 11.51 -6.07 -0.58
N PRO A 61 12.37 -7.06 -0.82
CA PRO A 61 13.56 -6.85 -1.65
C PRO A 61 13.24 -6.73 -3.15
N THR A 62 12.01 -7.02 -3.59
CA THR A 62 11.63 -7.03 -5.01
C THR A 62 11.76 -5.66 -5.68
N TRP A 63 11.35 -4.59 -5.00
CA TRP A 63 11.48 -3.22 -5.49
C TRP A 63 12.46 -2.46 -4.60
N ALA A 64 13.45 -1.80 -5.21
CA ALA A 64 14.56 -1.17 -4.50
C ALA A 64 14.07 -0.15 -3.45
N LEU A 65 13.06 0.65 -3.78
CA LEU A 65 12.50 1.65 -2.87
C LEU A 65 11.63 1.06 -1.75
N SER A 66 11.12 -0.15 -1.96
CA SER A 66 10.33 -0.90 -0.98
C SER A 66 11.16 -1.80 -0.06
N ALA A 67 12.48 -1.80 -0.20
CA ALA A 67 13.37 -2.55 0.70
C ALA A 67 13.51 -1.92 2.10
N ILE A 68 13.17 -0.62 2.23
CA ILE A 68 13.15 0.13 3.48
C ILE A 68 11.69 0.42 3.84
N LYS A 69 11.28 0.15 5.09
CA LYS A 69 9.91 0.43 5.55
C LYS A 69 9.62 1.93 5.49
N TRP A 70 8.41 2.30 5.09
CA TRP A 70 7.95 3.68 5.24
C TRP A 70 8.09 4.16 6.69
N GLY A 71 8.46 5.42 6.88
CA GLY A 71 8.65 6.03 8.20
C GLY A 71 10.01 5.73 8.85
N THR A 72 10.86 4.90 8.23
CA THR A 72 12.22 4.66 8.73
C THR A 72 12.99 5.98 8.80
N LYS A 73 13.52 6.32 9.98
CA LYS A 73 14.29 7.57 10.15
C LYS A 73 15.49 7.63 9.19
N LEU A 74 15.73 8.81 8.66
CA LEU A 74 16.85 9.13 7.79
C LEU A 74 17.81 10.11 8.47
N TRP A 75 19.08 10.01 8.12
CA TRP A 75 20.11 10.95 8.50
C TRP A 75 20.87 11.41 7.26
N ASP A 76 20.66 12.66 6.87
CA ASP A 76 21.38 13.26 5.75
C ASP A 76 22.89 13.39 6.05
N LYS A 77 23.74 12.87 5.17
CA LYS A 77 25.21 12.91 5.28
C LYS A 77 25.81 13.61 4.04
N PRO A 78 25.62 14.94 3.88
CA PRO A 78 26.06 15.65 2.68
C PRO A 78 27.58 15.55 2.44
N ALA A 79 28.41 15.58 3.49
CA ALA A 79 29.86 15.41 3.39
C ALA A 79 30.30 14.02 2.86
N LYS A 80 29.39 13.03 2.86
CA LYS A 80 29.60 11.69 2.31
C LYS A 80 28.83 11.47 1.00
N SER A 81 28.10 12.47 0.52
CA SER A 81 27.15 12.35 -0.59
C SER A 81 26.17 11.18 -0.42
N ASP A 82 25.75 10.91 0.82
CA ASP A 82 24.98 9.73 1.21
C ASP A 82 23.82 10.13 2.15
N VAL A 83 22.88 9.22 2.32
CA VAL A 83 21.81 9.29 3.32
C VAL A 83 21.82 7.97 4.08
N TRP A 84 21.78 8.05 5.40
CA TRP A 84 21.75 6.87 6.25
C TRP A 84 20.33 6.58 6.72
N TYR A 85 20.01 5.31 6.92
CA TYR A 85 18.70 4.86 7.41
C TYR A 85 18.87 4.05 8.68
N ARG A 86 17.92 4.20 9.61
CA ARG A 86 17.92 3.48 10.87
C ARG A 86 17.63 1.99 10.63
N LEU A 87 18.49 1.11 11.13
CA LEU A 87 18.39 -0.34 10.90
C LEU A 87 17.49 -1.06 11.92
N ASN A 88 17.32 -0.50 13.11
CA ASN A 88 16.54 -1.09 14.18
C ASN A 88 15.80 0.00 14.98
N ASP A 89 14.67 -0.36 15.57
CA ASP A 89 13.90 0.55 16.44
C ASP A 89 14.32 0.45 17.92
N ARG A 90 15.48 -0.14 18.23
CA ARG A 90 15.98 -0.31 19.60
C ARG A 90 16.69 0.94 20.11
N ASP A 91 16.94 0.98 21.42
CA ASP A 91 17.56 2.12 22.12
C ASP A 91 18.96 2.49 21.61
N VAL A 92 19.68 1.54 21.01
CA VAL A 92 20.97 1.80 20.37
C VAL A 92 20.74 2.05 18.89
N GLU A 93 20.81 3.32 18.48
CA GLU A 93 20.65 3.71 17.09
C GLU A 93 21.80 3.19 16.22
N THR A 94 21.52 2.14 15.45
CA THR A 94 22.40 1.67 14.39
C THR A 94 21.92 2.18 13.04
N TRP A 95 22.84 2.72 12.26
CA TRP A 95 22.58 3.34 10.96
C TRP A 95 23.25 2.55 9.84
N GLY A 96 22.53 2.35 8.73
CA GLY A 96 23.04 1.78 7.48
C GLY A 96 23.19 2.85 6.41
N SER A 97 24.03 2.62 5.40
CA SER A 97 24.24 3.53 4.27
C SER A 97 23.28 3.16 3.14
N ILE A 98 22.41 4.08 2.71
CA ILE A 98 21.51 3.79 1.59
C ILE A 98 22.31 3.61 0.29
N LEU A 99 23.34 4.44 0.07
CA LEU A 99 24.19 4.29 -1.11
C LEU A 99 24.85 2.91 -1.17
N LYS A 100 25.44 2.45 -0.06
CA LYS A 100 26.11 1.13 -0.01
C LYS A 100 25.13 -0.03 -0.08
N ASP A 101 24.02 0.06 0.64
CA ASP A 101 23.12 -1.09 0.86
C ASP A 101 22.02 -1.21 -0.20
N LYS A 102 21.73 -0.12 -0.93
CA LYS A 102 20.64 -0.02 -1.91
C LYS A 102 21.08 0.55 -3.26
N GLY A 103 22.28 1.14 -3.36
CA GLY A 103 22.76 1.75 -4.59
C GLY A 103 22.05 3.06 -4.95
N ILE A 104 21.34 3.68 -4.00
CA ILE A 104 20.61 4.94 -4.22
C ILE A 104 21.41 6.06 -3.57
N ASP A 105 21.91 6.99 -4.39
CA ASP A 105 22.68 8.12 -3.89
C ASP A 105 21.79 9.23 -3.31
N ARG A 106 22.44 10.17 -2.60
CA ARG A 106 21.75 11.32 -2.00
C ARG A 106 21.04 12.21 -3.03
N LYS A 107 21.59 12.36 -4.25
CA LYS A 107 21.00 13.20 -5.29
C LYS A 107 19.68 12.60 -5.77
N SER A 108 19.64 11.30 -6.01
CA SER A 108 18.42 10.57 -6.36
C SER A 108 17.35 10.66 -5.27
N ILE A 109 17.73 10.60 -3.98
CA ILE A 109 16.79 10.78 -2.87
C ILE A 109 16.17 12.19 -2.89
N ILE A 110 16.96 13.22 -3.16
CA ILE A 110 16.47 14.60 -3.30
C ILE A 110 15.53 14.70 -4.50
N GLU A 111 15.91 14.16 -5.66
CA GLU A 111 15.10 14.18 -6.87
C GLU A 111 13.75 13.47 -6.67
N LEU A 112 13.73 12.34 -5.97
CA LEU A 112 12.49 11.64 -5.59
C LEU A 112 11.61 12.49 -4.68
N ASN A 113 12.20 13.17 -3.69
CA ASN A 113 11.45 14.03 -2.78
C ASN A 113 10.89 15.27 -3.51
N GLU A 114 11.67 15.88 -4.40
CA GLU A 114 11.24 17.00 -5.23
C GLU A 114 10.15 16.62 -6.24
N ALA A 115 10.20 15.39 -6.78
CA ALA A 115 9.14 14.86 -7.63
C ALA A 115 7.80 14.75 -6.87
N LEU A 116 7.84 14.27 -5.62
CA LEU A 116 6.65 14.11 -4.78
C LEU A 116 6.14 15.45 -4.21
N TYR A 117 7.03 16.31 -3.73
CA TYR A 117 6.69 17.51 -2.93
C TYR A 117 6.95 18.85 -3.61
N GLY A 118 7.53 18.84 -4.81
CA GLY A 118 7.92 20.04 -5.55
C GLY A 118 9.36 20.46 -5.30
N LYS A 119 9.93 21.22 -6.24
CA LYS A 119 11.34 21.63 -6.21
C LYS A 119 11.69 22.51 -5.00
N ASP A 120 10.74 23.21 -4.41
CA ASP A 120 11.01 24.10 -3.26
C ASP A 120 10.87 23.39 -1.90
N VAL A 121 10.68 22.06 -1.90
CA VAL A 121 10.54 21.27 -0.67
C VAL A 121 11.77 21.45 0.24
N THR A 122 11.50 21.68 1.52
CA THR A 122 12.50 21.77 2.58
C THR A 122 12.04 20.92 3.77
N PRO A 123 12.88 20.02 4.32
CA PRO A 123 14.24 19.70 3.87
C PRO A 123 14.27 18.97 2.51
N LYS A 124 15.42 19.04 1.82
CA LYS A 124 15.63 18.39 0.51
C LYS A 124 15.68 16.87 0.62
N VAL A 125 16.34 16.36 1.66
CA VAL A 125 16.25 14.97 2.09
C VAL A 125 15.17 14.90 3.17
N PRO A 126 14.16 14.03 3.05
CA PRO A 126 13.12 13.92 4.08
C PRO A 126 13.69 13.31 5.37
N ASP A 127 13.06 13.60 6.51
CA ASP A 127 13.49 13.07 7.82
C ASP A 127 13.21 11.56 7.98
N THR A 128 12.32 11.02 7.16
CA THR A 128 11.95 9.60 7.14
C THR A 128 11.81 9.08 5.71
N TRP A 129 12.00 7.78 5.52
CA TRP A 129 11.79 7.10 4.25
C TRP A 129 10.31 7.14 3.85
N ILE A 130 10.00 7.72 2.70
CA ILE A 130 8.64 7.95 2.20
C ILE A 130 8.46 7.47 0.75
N PHE A 131 9.38 6.65 0.26
CA PHE A 131 9.42 6.21 -1.14
C PHE A 131 8.98 4.76 -1.32
N ASN A 132 8.50 4.11 -0.26
CA ASN A 132 8.08 2.72 -0.31
C ASN A 132 6.74 2.59 -1.05
N ASP A 133 6.70 1.72 -2.07
CA ASP A 133 5.56 1.57 -2.99
C ASP A 133 4.27 1.09 -2.29
N PHE A 134 4.40 0.53 -1.09
CA PHE A 134 3.31 0.04 -0.25
C PHE A 134 2.81 1.07 0.78
N GLY A 135 3.29 2.31 0.69
CA GLY A 135 2.84 3.40 1.54
C GLY A 135 3.20 3.21 3.02
N PRO A 136 2.63 4.02 3.92
CA PRO A 136 2.83 3.89 5.37
C PRO A 136 2.20 2.62 5.94
N ILE A 137 1.17 2.08 5.30
CA ILE A 137 0.40 0.94 5.81
C ILE A 137 -0.01 0.04 4.64
N ALA A 138 0.44 -1.21 4.71
CA ALA A 138 -0.08 -2.30 3.89
C ALA A 138 -1.04 -3.17 4.70
N ILE A 139 -2.21 -3.43 4.13
CA ILE A 139 -3.23 -4.30 4.72
C ILE A 139 -3.08 -5.68 4.09
N ARG A 140 -2.65 -6.64 4.91
CA ARG A 140 -2.37 -8.02 4.54
C ARG A 140 -3.62 -8.88 4.76
N TYR A 141 -3.86 -9.82 3.84
CA TYR A 141 -4.99 -10.74 3.92
C TYR A 141 -4.60 -12.13 3.43
N PHE A 142 -5.39 -13.13 3.79
CA PHE A 142 -5.21 -14.52 3.38
C PHE A 142 -6.54 -15.16 3.01
N LYS A 143 -6.46 -16.29 2.31
CA LYS A 143 -7.63 -17.12 2.01
C LYS A 143 -7.79 -18.14 3.12
N ASP A 144 -8.90 -18.05 3.85
CA ASP A 144 -9.31 -19.00 4.88
C ASP A 144 -9.91 -20.26 4.23
N ILE A 145 -9.06 -21.24 3.98
CA ILE A 145 -9.37 -22.50 3.27
C ILE A 145 -10.13 -23.44 4.22
N ASN A 146 -9.71 -23.53 5.48
CA ASN A 146 -10.30 -24.44 6.46
C ASN A 146 -11.50 -23.83 7.22
N LYS A 147 -11.78 -22.53 7.03
CA LYS A 147 -12.90 -21.77 7.58
C LYS A 147 -12.83 -21.58 9.10
N ASN A 148 -11.64 -21.61 9.69
CA ASN A 148 -11.45 -21.41 11.13
C ASN A 148 -11.16 -19.94 11.49
N GLY A 149 -10.99 -19.06 10.50
CA GLY A 149 -10.73 -17.64 10.69
C GLY A 149 -9.31 -17.28 11.14
N VAL A 150 -8.38 -18.23 11.10
CA VAL A 150 -7.01 -18.10 11.59
C VAL A 150 -6.04 -18.52 10.48
N LEU A 151 -5.01 -17.72 10.24
CA LEU A 151 -3.95 -18.07 9.30
C LEU A 151 -3.14 -19.26 9.83
N ASP A 152 -3.42 -20.47 9.37
CA ASP A 152 -2.72 -21.69 9.80
C ASP A 152 -2.65 -22.81 8.73
N GLY A 153 -2.01 -23.92 9.10
CA GLY A 153 -1.92 -25.11 8.25
C GLY A 153 -1.22 -24.86 6.90
N ARG A 154 -2.00 -24.86 5.82
CA ARG A 154 -1.52 -24.67 4.43
C ARG A 154 -1.85 -23.28 3.88
N GLU A 155 -2.37 -22.40 4.71
CA GLU A 155 -2.74 -21.05 4.31
C GLU A 155 -1.51 -20.14 4.33
N ALA A 156 -1.53 -19.12 3.47
CA ALA A 156 -0.47 -18.15 3.37
C ALA A 156 -1.06 -16.76 3.14
N LEU A 157 -0.33 -15.74 3.58
CA LEU A 157 -0.63 -14.36 3.24
C LEU A 157 -0.58 -14.19 1.72
N SER A 158 -1.56 -13.48 1.18
CA SER A 158 -1.53 -13.04 -0.20
C SER A 158 -0.30 -12.17 -0.46
N GLY A 159 0.25 -12.29 -1.67
CA GLY A 159 1.24 -11.34 -2.16
C GLY A 159 0.62 -9.97 -2.49
N GLU A 160 -0.68 -9.96 -2.81
CA GLU A 160 -1.47 -8.75 -3.02
C GLU A 160 -1.90 -8.14 -1.68
N MET A 161 -1.97 -6.81 -1.61
CA MET A 161 -2.30 -6.06 -0.40
C MET A 161 -3.23 -4.90 -0.75
N LEU A 162 -3.96 -4.37 0.24
CA LEU A 162 -4.53 -3.03 0.10
C LEU A 162 -3.53 -2.02 0.64
N HIS A 163 -3.25 -0.94 -0.09
CA HIS A 163 -2.32 0.09 0.36
C HIS A 163 -2.50 1.39 -0.41
N THR A 164 -1.82 2.44 0.04
CA THR A 164 -1.61 3.68 -0.71
C THR A 164 -0.24 3.65 -1.39
N THR A 165 0.03 4.56 -2.32
CA THR A 165 1.35 4.73 -2.95
C THR A 165 2.04 6.02 -2.49
N PRO A 166 3.36 6.17 -2.67
CA PRO A 166 4.07 7.41 -2.39
C PRO A 166 3.45 8.65 -3.04
N ASP A 167 3.08 8.55 -4.32
CA ASP A 167 2.44 9.64 -5.05
C ASP A 167 1.10 10.03 -4.45
N ASN A 168 0.28 9.05 -4.05
CA ASN A 168 -1.03 9.31 -3.47
C ASN A 168 -0.93 9.96 -2.08
N GLU A 169 0.03 9.53 -1.26
CA GLU A 169 0.33 10.16 0.03
C GLU A 169 0.79 11.61 -0.15
N ALA A 170 1.71 11.84 -1.10
CA ALA A 170 2.22 13.18 -1.39
C ALA A 170 1.12 14.11 -1.93
N GLN A 171 0.30 13.62 -2.88
CA GLN A 171 -0.86 14.34 -3.39
C GLN A 171 -1.80 14.75 -2.26
N HIS A 172 -2.17 13.80 -1.39
CA HIS A 172 -3.05 14.07 -0.26
C HIS A 172 -2.46 15.10 0.71
N LYS A 173 -1.20 14.92 1.11
CA LYS A 173 -0.50 15.84 2.04
C LYS A 173 -0.38 17.26 1.49
N ARG A 174 -0.33 17.41 0.16
CA ARG A 174 -0.25 18.71 -0.53
C ARG A 174 -1.62 19.30 -0.88
N GLY A 175 -2.71 18.63 -0.53
CA GLY A 175 -4.07 19.05 -0.90
C GLY A 175 -4.36 18.98 -2.40
N LEU A 176 -3.60 18.16 -3.15
CA LEU A 176 -3.79 17.96 -4.57
C LEU A 176 -4.78 16.82 -4.85
N PRO A 177 -5.42 16.80 -6.04
CA PRO A 177 -6.27 15.68 -6.44
C PRO A 177 -5.49 14.35 -6.44
N VAL A 178 -5.99 13.37 -5.68
CA VAL A 178 -5.40 12.04 -5.61
C VAL A 178 -5.83 11.21 -6.82
N ARG A 179 -4.87 10.75 -7.62
CA ARG A 179 -5.10 9.94 -8.83
C ARG A 179 -4.58 8.52 -8.62
N LEU A 180 -5.47 7.53 -8.65
CA LEU A 180 -5.07 6.13 -8.55
C LEU A 180 -4.62 5.61 -9.92
N HIS A 181 -3.64 4.72 -9.90
CA HIS A 181 -3.12 4.03 -11.08
C HIS A 181 -3.22 2.51 -10.92
N PRO A 182 -3.34 1.75 -12.02
CA PRO A 182 -3.35 0.29 -11.97
C PRO A 182 -2.13 -0.24 -11.24
N SER A 183 -2.33 -1.27 -10.43
CA SER A 183 -1.28 -1.92 -9.64
C SER A 183 -0.74 -3.18 -10.32
N HIS A 184 0.20 -3.85 -9.67
CA HIS A 184 0.65 -5.20 -10.04
C HIS A 184 -0.24 -6.34 -9.51
N GLY A 185 -1.42 -6.01 -8.99
CA GLY A 185 -2.38 -6.95 -8.39
C GLY A 185 -2.89 -6.50 -7.02
N CYS A 186 -2.17 -5.61 -6.34
CA CYS A 186 -2.64 -4.95 -5.11
C CYS A 186 -3.89 -4.08 -5.34
N VAL A 187 -4.53 -3.64 -4.26
CA VAL A 187 -5.63 -2.67 -4.32
C VAL A 187 -5.16 -1.33 -3.76
N HIS A 188 -4.96 -0.37 -4.65
CA HIS A 188 -4.63 1.00 -4.29
C HIS A 188 -5.85 1.75 -3.77
N LEU A 189 -5.66 2.44 -2.64
CA LEU A 189 -6.65 3.27 -1.98
C LEU A 189 -6.21 4.74 -1.97
N LYS A 190 -7.15 5.66 -1.85
CA LYS A 190 -6.82 7.05 -1.49
C LYS A 190 -6.50 7.13 0.01
N PRO A 191 -5.53 7.96 0.46
CA PRO A 191 -5.18 8.05 1.88
C PRO A 191 -6.36 8.37 2.79
N ALA A 192 -7.19 9.36 2.44
CA ALA A 192 -8.37 9.72 3.25
C ALA A 192 -9.42 8.58 3.34
N ASP A 193 -9.59 7.82 2.26
CA ASP A 193 -10.50 6.67 2.22
C ASP A 193 -9.97 5.52 3.07
N ARG A 194 -8.66 5.24 3.00
CA ARG A 194 -7.99 4.27 3.88
C ARG A 194 -8.19 4.65 5.35
N ASP A 195 -8.00 5.91 5.71
CA ASP A 195 -8.12 6.37 7.10
C ASP A 195 -9.57 6.25 7.60
N THR A 196 -10.54 6.57 6.75
CA THR A 196 -11.96 6.34 7.02
C THR A 196 -12.24 4.86 7.26
N LEU A 197 -11.74 3.98 6.39
CA LEU A 197 -11.88 2.52 6.52
C LEU A 197 -11.25 1.98 7.82
N PHE A 198 -10.11 2.53 8.25
CA PHE A 198 -9.51 2.23 9.55
C PHE A 198 -10.40 2.67 10.71
N ALA A 199 -10.89 3.91 10.70
CA ALA A 199 -11.74 4.46 11.75
C ALA A 199 -13.03 3.63 11.94
N MET A 200 -13.56 3.09 10.85
CA MET A 200 -14.73 2.21 10.87
C MET A 200 -14.43 0.77 11.32
N GLY A 201 -13.16 0.37 11.40
CA GLY A 201 -12.72 -0.98 11.74
C GLY A 201 -12.78 -1.98 10.58
N ALA A 202 -12.81 -1.50 9.34
CA ALA A 202 -12.89 -2.36 8.15
C ALA A 202 -11.65 -3.26 8.01
N PHE A 203 -10.50 -2.82 8.52
CA PHE A 203 -9.22 -3.56 8.47
C PHE A 203 -8.85 -4.27 9.78
N ARG A 204 -9.80 -4.53 10.68
CA ARG A 204 -9.55 -5.38 11.84
C ARG A 204 -9.23 -6.82 11.40
N ARG A 205 -8.36 -7.51 12.14
CA ARG A 205 -8.07 -8.93 11.92
C ARG A 205 -9.36 -9.75 11.93
N GLY A 206 -9.52 -10.64 10.95
CA GLY A 206 -10.73 -11.44 10.71
C GLY A 206 -11.85 -10.72 9.95
N SER A 207 -11.69 -9.43 9.60
CA SER A 207 -12.66 -8.75 8.74
C SER A 207 -12.72 -9.40 7.35
N PRO A 208 -13.91 -9.75 6.83
CA PRO A 208 -14.03 -10.30 5.48
C PRO A 208 -13.70 -9.28 4.39
N PHE A 209 -12.90 -9.72 3.43
CA PHE A 209 -12.58 -8.99 2.20
C PHE A 209 -12.90 -9.86 0.99
N VAL A 210 -13.77 -9.37 0.11
CA VAL A 210 -14.22 -10.10 -1.08
C VAL A 210 -13.80 -9.32 -2.32
N VAL A 211 -13.01 -9.96 -3.18
CA VAL A 211 -12.66 -9.46 -4.51
C VAL A 211 -13.54 -10.17 -5.53
N HIS A 212 -14.34 -9.40 -6.27
CA HIS A 212 -15.19 -9.90 -7.34
C HIS A 212 -14.40 -10.08 -8.64
N LYS A 213 -14.95 -10.85 -9.59
CA LYS A 213 -14.33 -10.97 -10.92
C LYS A 213 -14.47 -9.67 -11.69
N TYR A 214 -13.58 -9.42 -12.65
CA TYR A 214 -13.68 -8.23 -13.53
C TYR A 214 -14.97 -8.18 -14.35
N THR A 215 -15.55 -9.34 -14.66
CA THR A 215 -16.80 -9.46 -15.41
C THR A 215 -18.04 -9.20 -14.56
N ASP A 216 -17.90 -9.17 -13.23
CA ASP A 216 -19.03 -9.00 -12.33
C ASP A 216 -19.42 -7.51 -12.30
N LYS A 217 -20.68 -7.23 -12.63
CA LYS A 217 -21.23 -5.87 -12.50
C LYS A 217 -21.69 -5.63 -11.07
N PHE A 218 -21.08 -4.69 -10.39
CA PHE A 218 -21.62 -4.06 -9.20
C PHE A 218 -22.89 -3.28 -9.56
N THR A 219 -24.03 -3.71 -9.01
CA THR A 219 -25.36 -3.13 -9.25
C THR A 219 -26.00 -2.52 -8.00
N GLY A 220 -25.24 -2.36 -6.91
CA GLY A 220 -25.78 -1.93 -5.62
C GLY A 220 -25.98 -0.42 -5.50
N THR A 221 -27.12 -0.01 -4.94
CA THR A 221 -27.40 1.38 -4.53
C THR A 221 -26.93 1.62 -3.09
N ILE A 222 -26.39 2.80 -2.79
CA ILE A 222 -26.06 3.21 -1.41
C ILE A 222 -27.39 3.54 -0.71
N LEU A 223 -27.59 2.97 0.48
CA LEU A 223 -28.77 3.23 1.32
C LEU A 223 -28.43 4.18 2.47
#